data_AF-A0AAU1KTF2-F1
#
_entry.id   AF-A0AAU1KTF2-F1
#
_cell.length_a   1.000
_cell.length_b   1.000
_cell.length_c   1.000
_cell.angle_alpha   90.00
_cell.angle_beta   90.00
_cell.angle_gamma   90.00
#
_symmetry.space_group_name_H-M   'P 1'
#
loop_
_entity.id
_entity.type
_entity.pdbx_description
1 polymer ?
#
loop_
_entity_poly.entity_id
_entity_poly.type
_entity_poly.pdbx_seq_one_letter_code
_entity_poly.pdbx_strand_id
1 'polypeptide(L)'
;MTEAFSASAVTAAQLAEAVARVVDLGAKLGRGRDEVLVPEELHRLSGVPLDVVRELLQGRPAGEPDIHERFRQRLDLLHGTCLKENGRRFSHGEIARQSGISRQQVQALLGGDRRPTMDHCARLERFFGRPAGFLQSEDTEALSCALAVTEKSLLQEHREHSERGALAAAPAAAGTGRPSLYERHGVDGIALRAALLPDQGRTKLLEWLDNYMEERAAEGESAGRQEPAGDGY
;
A
#
# COMPACT_ATOMS: atom_id res chain seq x y z
N MET A 1 -15.42 30.05 14.69
CA MET A 1 -14.11 30.32 14.07
C MET A 1 -12.95 29.53 14.71
N THR A 2 -13.18 28.70 15.74
CA THR A 2 -12.15 27.89 16.42
C THR A 2 -11.93 26.49 15.84
N GLU A 3 -12.86 25.97 15.04
CA GLU A 3 -12.79 24.59 14.54
C GLU A 3 -11.79 24.38 13.39
N ALA A 4 -11.62 25.37 12.50
CA ALA A 4 -10.68 25.26 11.37
C ALA A 4 -9.21 25.21 11.81
N PHE A 5 -8.85 25.97 12.86
CA PHE A 5 -7.50 25.92 13.45
C PHE A 5 -7.22 24.60 14.17
N SER A 6 -8.24 23.99 14.78
CA SER A 6 -8.12 22.70 15.44
C SER A 6 -7.93 21.56 14.44
N ALA A 7 -8.72 21.55 13.35
CA ALA A 7 -8.58 20.56 12.29
C ALA A 7 -7.21 20.62 11.60
N SER A 8 -6.71 21.82 11.30
CA SER A 8 -5.40 22.03 10.68
C SER A 8 -4.22 21.61 11.59
N ALA A 9 -4.34 21.82 12.91
CA ALA A 9 -3.34 21.34 13.86
C ALA A 9 -3.30 19.81 13.95
N VAL A 10 -4.48 19.15 13.88
CA VAL A 10 -4.59 17.69 13.87
C VAL A 10 -3.97 17.10 12.61
N THR A 11 -4.24 17.67 11.43
CA THR A 11 -3.65 17.17 10.16
C THR A 11 -2.13 17.37 10.11
N ALA A 12 -1.62 18.48 10.65
CA ALA A 12 -0.17 18.69 10.78
C ALA A 12 0.50 17.68 11.71
N ALA A 13 -0.12 17.35 12.86
CA ALA A 13 0.39 16.33 13.77
C ALA A 13 0.38 14.93 13.14
N GLN A 14 -0.70 14.58 12.42
CA GLN A 14 -0.81 13.32 11.70
C GLN A 14 0.24 13.19 10.59
N LEU A 15 0.50 14.29 9.87
CA LEU A 15 1.55 14.34 8.86
C LEU A 15 2.94 14.12 9.48
N ALA A 16 3.24 14.79 10.60
CA ALA A 16 4.50 14.61 11.32
C ALA A 16 4.69 13.16 11.79
N GLU A 17 3.63 12.53 12.27
CA GLU A 17 3.65 11.12 12.67
C GLU A 17 3.90 10.19 11.46
N ALA A 18 3.24 10.44 10.32
CA ALA A 18 3.47 9.68 9.09
C ALA A 18 4.92 9.81 8.60
N VAL A 19 5.48 11.02 8.64
CA VAL A 19 6.90 11.25 8.33
C VAL A 19 7.81 10.44 9.26
N ALA A 20 7.53 10.43 10.58
CA ALA A 20 8.32 9.66 11.54
C ALA A 20 8.27 8.15 11.25
N ARG A 21 7.10 7.59 10.93
CA ARG A 21 6.95 6.17 10.58
C ARG A 21 7.73 5.78 9.33
N VAL A 22 7.66 6.60 8.27
CA VAL A 22 8.42 6.36 7.02
C VAL A 22 9.93 6.39 7.27
N VAL A 23 10.41 7.33 8.09
CA VAL A 23 11.84 7.44 8.43
C VAL A 23 12.32 6.26 9.27
N ASP A 24 11.55 5.85 10.29
CA ASP A 24 11.85 4.68 11.11
C ASP A 24 11.95 3.40 10.27
N LEU A 25 11.01 3.23 9.33
CA LEU A 25 11.00 2.08 8.44
C LEU A 25 12.14 2.11 7.42
N GLY A 26 12.48 3.30 6.91
CA GLY A 26 13.69 3.52 6.10
C GLY A 26 14.96 3.14 6.84
N ALA A 27 15.09 3.55 8.11
CA ALA A 27 16.23 3.21 8.95
C ALA A 27 16.36 1.70 9.18
N LYS A 28 15.24 0.98 9.37
CA LYS A 28 15.23 -0.50 9.44
C LYS A 28 15.71 -1.17 8.16
N LEU A 29 15.56 -0.51 7.02
CA LEU A 29 16.07 -0.93 5.71
C LEU A 29 17.49 -0.41 5.40
N GLY A 30 18.12 0.31 6.33
CA GLY A 30 19.45 0.91 6.17
C GLY A 30 19.49 2.15 5.27
N ARG A 31 18.35 2.81 5.03
CA ARG A 31 18.24 4.01 4.19
C ARG A 31 18.15 5.27 5.04
N GLY A 32 18.81 6.34 4.59
CA GLY A 32 18.71 7.66 5.22
C GLY A 32 17.37 8.35 4.97
N ARG A 33 17.08 9.42 5.73
CA ARG A 33 15.85 10.22 5.59
C ARG A 33 15.64 10.71 4.15
N ASP A 34 16.70 11.21 3.51
CA ASP A 34 16.62 11.82 2.17
C ASP A 34 16.43 10.76 1.06
N GLU A 35 16.72 9.49 1.35
CA GLU A 35 16.47 8.38 0.43
C GLU A 35 15.00 7.92 0.46
N VAL A 36 14.32 8.09 1.60
CA VAL A 36 12.91 7.65 1.76
C VAL A 36 11.90 8.79 1.62
N LEU A 37 12.30 10.02 1.92
CA LEU A 37 11.47 11.22 1.78
C LEU A 37 11.92 12.06 0.58
N VAL A 38 11.85 11.49 -0.63
CA VAL A 38 12.25 12.17 -1.86
C VAL A 38 11.19 13.23 -2.23
N PRO A 39 11.46 14.54 -2.11
CA PRO A 39 10.44 15.57 -2.31
C PRO A 39 9.85 15.57 -3.72
N GLU A 40 10.68 15.27 -4.74
CA GLU A 40 10.26 15.18 -6.12
C GLU A 40 9.29 14.01 -6.35
N GLU A 41 9.46 12.89 -5.65
CA GLU A 41 8.53 11.77 -5.72
C GLU A 41 7.21 12.11 -5.04
N LEU A 42 7.30 12.68 -3.83
CA LEU A 42 6.13 13.09 -3.06
C LEU A 42 5.32 14.16 -3.78
N HIS A 43 5.96 15.09 -4.47
CA HIS A 43 5.31 16.05 -5.38
C HIS A 43 4.49 15.33 -6.46
N ARG A 44 5.09 14.36 -7.17
CA ARG A 44 4.41 13.59 -8.23
C ARG A 44 3.26 12.72 -7.71
N LEU A 45 3.41 12.18 -6.50
CA LEU A 45 2.42 11.30 -5.89
C LEU A 45 1.24 12.08 -5.29
N SER A 46 1.51 13.20 -4.62
CA SER A 46 0.51 14.00 -3.89
C SER A 46 -0.14 15.09 -4.73
N GLY A 47 0.53 15.60 -5.76
CA GLY A 47 0.06 16.78 -6.49
C GLY A 47 0.43 18.12 -5.84
N VAL A 48 1.04 18.10 -4.66
CA VAL A 48 1.40 19.30 -3.89
C VAL A 48 2.66 19.95 -4.46
N PRO A 49 2.74 21.29 -4.60
CA PRO A 49 3.93 21.98 -5.10
C PRO A 49 5.23 21.60 -4.36
N LEU A 50 6.35 21.54 -5.07
CA LEU A 50 7.61 21.00 -4.53
C LEU A 50 8.17 21.81 -3.34
N ASP A 51 8.00 23.13 -3.38
CA ASP A 51 8.32 24.05 -2.29
C ASP A 51 7.42 23.77 -1.07
N VAL A 52 6.10 23.66 -1.28
CA VAL A 52 5.13 23.32 -0.23
C VAL A 52 5.45 21.96 0.41
N VAL A 53 5.79 20.94 -0.39
CA VAL A 53 6.23 19.63 0.13
C VAL A 53 7.45 19.79 1.04
N ARG A 54 8.46 20.57 0.63
CA ARG A 54 9.68 20.78 1.43
C ARG A 54 9.37 21.48 2.75
N GLU A 55 8.52 22.50 2.73
CA GLU A 55 8.06 23.20 3.93
C GLU A 55 7.33 22.25 4.91
N LEU A 56 6.36 21.49 4.38
CA LEU A 56 5.56 20.56 5.17
C LEU A 56 6.39 19.42 5.76
N LEU A 57 7.37 18.89 5.02
CA LEU A 57 8.30 17.87 5.53
C LEU A 57 9.21 18.40 6.66
N GLN A 58 9.44 19.72 6.72
CA GLN A 58 10.16 20.39 7.81
C GLN A 58 9.24 20.75 8.98
N GLY A 59 7.95 20.40 8.91
CA GLY A 59 6.94 20.75 9.91
C GLY A 59 6.55 22.23 9.89
N ARG A 60 6.88 22.97 8.82
CA ARG A 60 6.52 24.37 8.65
C ARG A 60 5.18 24.47 7.91
N PRO A 61 4.27 25.37 8.33
CA PRO A 61 3.04 25.61 7.58
C PRO A 61 3.39 26.33 6.27
N ALA A 62 2.90 25.80 5.15
CA ALA A 62 3.17 26.36 3.83
C ALA A 62 2.09 27.33 3.32
N GLY A 63 0.99 27.51 4.07
CA GLY A 63 -0.21 28.18 3.60
C GLY A 63 -0.98 27.29 2.61
N GLU A 64 -2.31 27.28 2.73
CA GLU A 64 -3.15 26.45 1.86
C GLU A 64 -3.70 27.32 0.72
N PRO A 65 -3.47 26.97 -0.56
CA PRO A 65 -4.07 27.68 -1.67
C PRO A 65 -5.58 27.48 -1.69
N ASP A 66 -6.28 28.38 -2.39
CA ASP A 66 -7.72 28.20 -2.58
C ASP A 66 -8.01 26.91 -3.36
N ILE A 67 -9.21 26.35 -3.16
CA ILE A 67 -9.59 25.04 -3.75
C ILE A 67 -9.46 25.02 -5.28
N HIS A 68 -9.65 26.14 -5.98
CA HIS A 68 -9.52 26.22 -7.43
C HIS A 68 -8.06 26.26 -7.86
N GLU A 69 -7.22 26.99 -7.15
CA GLU A 69 -5.79 26.99 -7.39
C GLU A 69 -5.19 25.59 -7.17
N ARG A 70 -5.55 24.91 -6.08
CA ARG A 70 -5.14 23.52 -5.83
C ARG A 70 -5.56 22.57 -6.93
N PHE A 71 -6.83 22.64 -7.33
CA PHE A 71 -7.34 21.85 -8.44
C PHE A 71 -6.51 22.07 -9.70
N ARG A 72 -6.22 23.34 -10.05
CA ARG A 72 -5.48 23.69 -11.26
C ARG A 72 -4.05 23.17 -11.20
N GLN A 73 -3.34 23.41 -10.10
CA GLN A 73 -1.97 22.94 -9.90
C GLN A 73 -1.87 21.41 -10.04
N ARG A 74 -2.80 20.67 -9.42
CA ARG A 74 -2.83 19.20 -9.49
C ARG A 74 -3.22 18.69 -10.86
N LEU A 75 -4.20 19.31 -11.51
CA LEU A 75 -4.60 18.92 -12.86
C LEU A 75 -3.47 19.18 -13.87
N ASP A 76 -2.78 20.31 -13.76
CA ASP A 76 -1.62 20.65 -14.59
C ASP A 76 -0.49 19.63 -14.39
N LEU A 77 -0.23 19.24 -13.13
CA LEU A 77 0.74 18.19 -12.83
C LEU A 77 0.36 16.85 -13.46
N LEU A 78 -0.90 16.41 -13.31
CA LEU A 78 -1.38 15.16 -13.92
C LEU A 78 -1.25 15.21 -15.43
N HIS A 79 -1.64 16.32 -16.08
CA HIS A 79 -1.51 16.46 -17.52
C HIS A 79 -0.05 16.46 -18.00
N GLY A 80 0.85 17.02 -17.19
CA GLY A 80 2.28 17.07 -17.46
C GLY A 80 3.01 15.73 -17.28
N THR A 81 2.56 14.92 -16.30
CA THR A 81 3.25 13.70 -15.85
C THR A 81 2.62 12.40 -16.33
N CYS A 82 1.30 12.37 -16.57
CA CYS A 82 0.62 11.21 -17.12
C CYS A 82 0.85 11.14 -18.63
N LEU A 83 1.90 10.40 -19.01
CA LEU A 83 2.22 10.09 -20.39
C LEU A 83 1.56 8.77 -20.81
N LYS A 84 1.28 8.64 -22.10
CA LYS A 84 0.91 7.37 -22.72
C LYS A 84 2.11 6.42 -22.75
N GLU A 85 1.85 5.17 -23.10
CA GLU A 85 2.89 4.16 -23.38
C GLU A 85 3.92 4.64 -24.42
N ASN A 86 3.50 5.47 -25.37
CA ASN A 86 4.38 6.07 -26.39
C ASN A 86 5.12 7.35 -25.91
N GLY A 87 5.06 7.68 -24.62
CA GLY A 87 5.70 8.86 -24.04
C GLY A 87 5.03 10.20 -24.38
N ARG A 88 3.91 10.22 -25.12
CA ARG A 88 3.20 11.46 -25.46
C ARG A 88 2.12 11.78 -24.42
N ARG A 89 1.86 13.07 -24.22
CA ARG A 89 0.73 13.55 -23.39
C ARG A 89 -0.62 13.19 -24.01
N PHE A 90 -1.63 13.06 -23.16
CA PHE A 90 -3.02 12.93 -23.59
C PHE A 90 -3.52 14.23 -24.22
N SER A 91 -4.13 14.13 -25.39
CA SER A 91 -4.81 15.25 -26.02
C SER A 91 -6.14 15.53 -25.33
N HIS A 92 -6.63 16.77 -25.38
CA HIS A 92 -7.93 17.13 -24.82
C HIS A 92 -9.08 16.25 -25.35
N GLY A 93 -9.00 15.82 -26.62
CA GLY A 93 -9.99 14.94 -27.23
C GLY A 93 -9.97 13.51 -26.69
N GLU A 94 -8.82 13.01 -26.24
CA GLU A 94 -8.72 11.68 -25.61
C GLU A 94 -9.23 11.72 -24.18
N ILE A 95 -8.83 12.75 -23.42
CA ILE A 95 -9.34 12.99 -22.07
C ILE A 95 -10.87 13.08 -22.12
N ALA A 96 -11.42 13.88 -23.03
CA ALA A 96 -12.86 14.04 -23.21
C ALA A 96 -13.58 12.71 -23.48
N ARG A 97 -13.06 11.92 -24.43
CA ARG A 97 -13.66 10.65 -24.84
C ARG A 97 -13.70 9.61 -23.72
N GLN A 98 -12.64 9.55 -22.91
CA GLN A 98 -12.51 8.52 -21.87
C GLN A 98 -13.10 8.96 -20.52
N SER A 99 -13.03 10.25 -20.19
CA SER A 99 -13.66 10.81 -18.97
C SER A 99 -15.16 11.06 -19.14
N GLY A 100 -15.66 11.12 -20.39
CA GLY A 100 -17.04 11.50 -20.70
C GLY A 100 -17.34 12.99 -20.50
N ILE A 101 -16.31 13.83 -20.38
CA ILE A 101 -16.42 15.30 -20.31
C ILE A 101 -16.34 15.87 -21.74
N SER A 102 -17.06 16.94 -22.06
CA SER A 102 -16.95 17.59 -23.38
C SER A 102 -15.52 18.09 -23.63
N ARG A 103 -15.03 17.98 -24.88
CA ARG A 103 -13.71 18.52 -25.27
C ARG A 103 -13.55 20.01 -24.95
N GLN A 104 -14.61 20.81 -25.12
CA GLN A 104 -14.59 22.23 -24.78
C GLN A 104 -14.49 22.44 -23.26
N GLN A 105 -15.15 21.60 -22.47
CA GLN A 105 -15.07 21.65 -21.01
C GLN A 105 -13.67 21.23 -20.52
N VAL A 106 -13.08 20.18 -21.08
CA VAL A 106 -11.69 19.78 -20.76
C VAL A 106 -10.72 20.92 -21.04
N GLN A 107 -10.85 21.58 -22.20
CA GLN A 107 -10.01 22.73 -22.54
C GLN A 107 -10.21 23.90 -21.55
N ALA A 108 -11.45 24.22 -21.19
CA ALA A 108 -11.73 25.30 -20.24
C ALA A 108 -11.24 24.99 -18.81
N LEU A 109 -11.25 23.71 -18.40
CA LEU A 109 -10.73 23.28 -17.10
C LEU A 109 -9.20 23.35 -17.05
N LEU A 110 -8.52 22.88 -18.10
CA LEU A 110 -7.05 22.96 -18.21
C LEU A 110 -6.55 24.39 -18.42
N GLY A 111 -7.34 25.23 -19.10
CA GLY A 111 -7.02 26.65 -19.29
C GLY A 111 -7.27 27.51 -18.05
N GLY A 112 -7.95 26.99 -17.02
CA GLY A 112 -8.34 27.75 -15.83
C GLY A 112 -9.56 28.67 -16.03
N ASP A 113 -10.16 28.69 -17.22
CA ASP A 113 -11.34 29.51 -17.56
C ASP A 113 -12.63 29.03 -16.85
N ARG A 114 -12.59 27.84 -16.24
CA ARG A 114 -13.77 27.21 -15.62
C ARG A 114 -13.44 26.60 -14.26
N ARG A 115 -14.35 26.84 -13.30
CA ARG A 115 -14.35 26.13 -12.01
C ARG A 115 -14.86 24.69 -12.17
N PRO A 116 -14.15 23.68 -11.65
CA PRO A 116 -14.58 22.29 -11.67
C PRO A 116 -15.82 22.07 -10.80
N THR A 117 -16.60 21.04 -11.15
CA THR A 117 -17.65 20.49 -10.29
C THR A 117 -17.14 19.19 -9.69
N MET A 118 -17.81 18.69 -8.65
CA MET A 118 -17.49 17.38 -8.05
C MET A 118 -17.46 16.24 -9.10
N ASP A 119 -18.40 16.26 -10.05
CA ASP A 119 -18.47 15.28 -11.13
C ASP A 119 -17.28 15.40 -12.09
N HIS A 120 -16.82 16.62 -12.41
CA HIS A 120 -15.60 16.80 -13.21
C HIS A 120 -14.39 16.22 -12.48
N CYS A 121 -14.22 16.50 -11.19
CA CYS A 121 -13.11 15.98 -10.40
C CYS A 121 -13.09 14.44 -10.42
N ALA A 122 -14.22 13.80 -10.08
CA ALA A 122 -14.31 12.34 -10.01
C ALA A 122 -14.01 11.66 -11.36
N ARG A 123 -14.48 12.25 -12.47
CA ARG A 123 -14.21 11.73 -13.82
C ARG A 123 -12.75 11.88 -14.23
N LEU A 124 -12.13 13.01 -13.91
CA LEU A 124 -10.70 13.24 -14.19
C LEU A 124 -9.81 12.36 -13.33
N GLU A 125 -10.12 12.23 -12.03
CA GLU A 125 -9.42 11.33 -11.11
C GLU A 125 -9.46 9.89 -11.62
N ARG A 126 -10.64 9.39 -12.00
CA ARG A 126 -10.78 8.06 -12.61
C ARG A 126 -9.97 7.92 -13.91
N PHE A 127 -9.99 8.94 -14.78
CA PHE A 127 -9.24 8.93 -16.03
C PHE A 127 -7.73 8.84 -15.80
N PHE A 128 -7.19 9.60 -14.85
CA PHE A 128 -5.76 9.61 -14.51
C PHE A 128 -5.35 8.50 -13.52
N GLY A 129 -6.27 7.63 -13.12
CA GLY A 129 -6.00 6.55 -12.17
C GLY A 129 -5.66 7.04 -10.76
N ARG A 130 -6.19 8.20 -10.35
CA ARG A 130 -5.99 8.80 -9.03
C ARG A 130 -7.15 8.47 -8.08
N PRO A 131 -6.89 8.39 -6.77
CA PRO A 131 -7.95 8.14 -5.80
C PRO A 131 -8.96 9.29 -5.77
N ALA A 132 -10.18 8.98 -5.36
CA ALA A 132 -11.23 9.98 -5.20
C ALA A 132 -10.80 11.05 -4.20
N GLY A 133 -11.01 12.33 -4.55
CA GLY A 133 -10.64 13.46 -3.71
C GLY A 133 -9.23 14.00 -3.95
N PHE A 134 -8.40 13.31 -4.75
CA PHE A 134 -7.04 13.76 -5.08
C PHE A 134 -6.98 15.21 -5.58
N LEU A 135 -7.95 15.67 -6.37
CA LEU A 135 -7.96 17.03 -6.90
C LEU A 135 -8.45 18.10 -5.91
N GLN A 136 -8.95 17.68 -4.74
CA GLN A 136 -9.65 18.55 -3.79
C GLN A 136 -9.07 18.51 -2.36
N SER A 137 -8.37 17.44 -2.00
CA SER A 137 -7.75 17.26 -0.68
C SER A 137 -6.84 18.43 -0.33
N GLU A 138 -6.74 18.76 0.95
CA GLU A 138 -5.76 19.74 1.42
C GLU A 138 -4.34 19.27 1.15
N ASP A 139 -3.37 20.18 1.10
CA ASP A 139 -1.98 19.84 0.78
C ASP A 139 -1.38 18.93 1.84
N THR A 140 -1.73 19.15 3.12
CA THR A 140 -1.36 18.26 4.23
C THR A 140 -1.97 16.86 4.10
N GLU A 141 -3.24 16.76 3.71
CA GLU A 141 -3.94 15.50 3.50
C GLU A 141 -3.37 14.74 2.28
N ALA A 142 -3.21 15.43 1.15
CA ALA A 142 -2.67 14.85 -0.08
C ALA A 142 -1.24 14.33 0.11
N LEU A 143 -0.40 15.08 0.84
CA LEU A 143 0.94 14.63 1.21
C LEU A 143 0.91 13.44 2.17
N SER A 144 0.00 13.43 3.14
CA SER A 144 -0.18 12.28 4.05
C SER A 144 -0.58 11.02 3.29
N CYS A 145 -1.47 11.12 2.31
CA CYS A 145 -1.83 10.00 1.43
C CYS A 145 -0.63 9.49 0.61
N ALA A 146 0.20 10.39 0.07
CA ALA A 146 1.41 10.00 -0.67
C ALA A 146 2.45 9.32 0.24
N LEU A 147 2.59 9.78 1.48
CA LEU A 147 3.44 9.13 2.49
C LEU A 147 2.91 7.75 2.86
N ALA A 148 1.59 7.55 2.96
CA ALA A 148 1.01 6.23 3.23
C ALA A 148 1.32 5.22 2.09
N VAL A 149 1.35 5.67 0.83
CA VAL A 149 1.79 4.83 -0.31
C VAL A 149 3.28 4.46 -0.16
N THR A 150 4.11 5.42 0.21
CA THR A 150 5.55 5.21 0.44
C THR A 150 5.80 4.25 1.61
N GLU A 151 5.10 4.45 2.73
CA GLU A 151 5.11 3.58 3.92
C GLU A 151 4.74 2.14 3.54
N LYS A 152 3.67 1.95 2.75
CA LYS A 152 3.26 0.62 2.28
C LYS A 152 4.33 -0.05 1.42
N SER A 153 5.00 0.69 0.53
CA SER A 153 6.10 0.15 -0.27
C SER A 153 7.26 -0.31 0.60
N LEU A 154 7.69 0.54 1.54
CA LEU A 154 8.78 0.21 2.46
C LEU A 154 8.41 -0.96 3.39
N LEU A 155 7.14 -1.10 3.79
CA LEU A 155 6.68 -2.22 4.61
C LEU A 155 6.79 -3.53 3.83
N GLN A 156 6.40 -3.50 2.56
CA GLN A 156 6.53 -4.63 1.65
C GLN A 156 8.00 -5.01 1.46
N GLU A 157 8.87 -4.04 1.18
CA GLU A 157 10.31 -4.27 1.04
C GLU A 157 10.95 -4.81 2.32
N HIS A 158 10.55 -4.31 3.49
CA HIS A 158 11.03 -4.78 4.78
C HIS A 158 10.61 -6.23 5.05
N ARG A 159 9.37 -6.60 4.70
CA ARG A 159 8.92 -8.01 4.78
C ARG A 159 9.76 -8.90 3.88
N GLU A 160 9.95 -8.50 2.62
CA GLU A 160 10.76 -9.25 1.66
C GLU A 160 12.24 -9.34 2.08
N HIS A 161 12.79 -8.30 2.72
CA HIS A 161 14.15 -8.31 3.24
C HIS A 161 14.28 -9.25 4.45
N SER A 162 13.31 -9.19 5.37
CA SER A 162 13.25 -10.07 6.54
C SER A 162 13.09 -11.54 6.14
N GLU A 163 12.25 -11.85 5.16
CA GLU A 163 12.07 -13.20 4.63
C GLU A 163 13.35 -13.73 3.99
N ARG A 164 14.04 -12.90 3.19
CA ARG A 164 15.36 -13.25 2.61
C ARG A 164 16.42 -13.47 3.68
N GLY A 165 16.45 -12.64 4.72
CA GLY A 165 17.35 -12.80 5.86
C GLY A 165 17.11 -14.10 6.62
N ALA A 166 15.84 -14.44 6.87
CA ALA A 166 15.46 -15.70 7.50
C ALA A 166 15.84 -16.93 6.66
N LEU A 167 15.69 -16.85 5.33
CA LEU A 167 16.11 -17.91 4.40
C LEU A 167 17.64 -18.08 4.38
N ALA A 168 18.41 -17.00 4.50
CA ALA A 168 19.88 -17.04 4.51
C ALA A 168 20.46 -17.50 5.85
N ALA A 169 19.78 -17.21 6.97
CA ALA A 169 20.20 -17.62 8.32
C ALA A 169 19.78 -19.05 8.67
N ALA A 170 18.90 -19.69 7.88
CA ALA A 170 18.57 -21.09 8.06
C ALA A 170 19.83 -21.95 7.85
N PRO A 171 20.16 -22.87 8.78
CA PRO A 171 21.35 -23.69 8.65
C PRO A 171 21.27 -24.49 7.35
N ALA A 172 22.35 -24.46 6.57
CA ALA A 172 22.51 -25.32 5.41
C ALA A 172 22.51 -26.77 5.91
N ALA A 173 21.34 -27.40 5.95
CA ALA A 173 21.23 -28.83 6.16
C ALA A 173 22.08 -29.50 5.07
N ALA A 174 23.16 -30.14 5.51
CA ALA A 174 24.10 -30.82 4.65
C ALA A 174 23.37 -31.90 3.85
N GLY A 175 23.37 -31.77 2.52
CA GLY A 175 23.00 -32.85 1.60
C GLY A 175 21.94 -32.48 0.56
N THR A 176 22.40 -32.40 -0.69
CA THR A 176 21.65 -32.57 -1.95
C THR A 176 20.46 -31.67 -2.27
N GLY A 177 20.64 -30.79 -3.26
CA GLY A 177 19.57 -30.20 -4.08
C GLY A 177 18.85 -29.01 -3.44
N ARG A 178 18.61 -27.95 -4.21
CA ARG A 178 17.74 -26.84 -3.77
C ARG A 178 16.34 -27.42 -3.52
N PRO A 179 15.78 -27.35 -2.30
CA PRO A 179 14.47 -27.93 -2.08
C PRO A 179 13.41 -27.08 -2.77
N SER A 180 12.58 -27.75 -3.55
CA SER A 180 11.45 -27.19 -4.27
C SER A 180 10.42 -26.62 -3.27
N LEU A 181 9.70 -25.54 -3.62
CA LEU A 181 8.59 -25.03 -2.81
C LEU A 181 7.51 -26.10 -2.54
N TYR A 182 7.51 -27.18 -3.33
CA TYR A 182 6.67 -28.36 -3.19
C TYR A 182 7.17 -29.38 -2.13
N GLU A 183 8.38 -29.22 -1.55
CA GLU A 183 8.91 -30.16 -0.55
C GLU A 183 8.68 -29.70 0.90
N ARG A 184 8.19 -28.47 1.13
CA ARG A 184 7.83 -27.98 2.48
C ARG A 184 6.42 -28.41 2.91
N HIS A 185 6.16 -29.72 2.86
CA HIS A 185 4.99 -30.33 3.50
C HIS A 185 5.24 -30.74 4.97
N GLY A 186 6.47 -30.54 5.48
CA GLY A 186 6.81 -30.77 6.88
C GLY A 186 6.40 -29.64 7.84
N VAL A 187 6.66 -29.84 9.12
CA VAL A 187 6.29 -28.93 10.24
C VAL A 187 6.74 -27.48 9.98
N ASP A 188 7.92 -27.29 9.42
CA ASP A 188 8.46 -25.95 9.11
C ASP A 188 7.64 -25.19 8.05
N GLY A 189 7.08 -25.92 7.07
CA GLY A 189 6.21 -25.34 6.05
C GLY A 189 4.81 -25.01 6.58
N ILE A 190 4.35 -25.75 7.58
CA ILE A 190 3.08 -25.48 8.28
C ILE A 190 3.27 -24.25 9.18
N ALA A 191 4.34 -24.20 9.97
CA ALA A 191 4.64 -23.08 10.86
C ALA A 191 4.79 -21.75 10.11
N LEU A 192 5.49 -21.75 8.96
CA LEU A 192 5.66 -20.56 8.14
C LEU A 192 4.33 -20.03 7.60
N ARG A 193 3.43 -20.91 7.15
CA ARG A 193 2.12 -20.52 6.65
C ARG A 193 1.17 -20.11 7.77
N ALA A 194 1.25 -20.75 8.93
CA ALA A 194 0.48 -20.37 10.12
C ALA A 194 0.84 -18.96 10.60
N ALA A 195 2.11 -18.55 10.48
CA ALA A 195 2.56 -17.20 10.83
C ALA A 195 1.93 -16.09 9.97
N LEU A 196 1.42 -16.42 8.78
CA LEU A 196 0.74 -15.48 7.87
C LEU A 196 -0.76 -15.34 8.16
N LEU A 197 -1.32 -16.19 9.03
CA LEU A 197 -2.74 -16.15 9.36
C LEU A 197 -3.03 -15.15 10.49
N PRO A 198 -4.18 -14.45 10.46
CA PRO A 198 -4.66 -13.67 11.60
C PRO A 198 -4.93 -14.58 12.80
N ASP A 199 -4.97 -14.02 14.01
CA ASP A 199 -5.08 -14.78 15.27
C ASP A 199 -6.21 -15.81 15.26
N GLN A 200 -7.40 -15.42 14.79
CA GLN A 200 -8.55 -16.32 14.64
C GLN A 200 -8.26 -17.50 13.69
N GLY A 201 -7.47 -17.26 12.64
CA GLY A 201 -7.04 -18.31 11.70
C GLY A 201 -6.02 -19.27 12.33
N ARG A 202 -5.14 -18.75 13.20
CA ARG A 202 -4.17 -19.58 13.94
C ARG A 202 -4.85 -20.48 14.97
N THR A 203 -5.87 -19.98 15.67
CA THR A 203 -6.67 -20.78 16.62
C THR A 203 -7.40 -21.93 15.92
N LYS A 204 -8.05 -21.66 14.77
CA LYS A 204 -8.74 -22.71 14.01
C LYS A 204 -7.80 -23.79 13.48
N LEU A 205 -6.57 -23.41 13.13
CA LEU A 205 -5.57 -24.38 12.67
C LEU A 205 -5.12 -25.31 13.81
N LEU A 206 -4.96 -24.78 15.03
CA LEU A 206 -4.67 -25.58 16.22
C LEU A 206 -5.81 -26.56 16.52
N GLU A 207 -7.05 -26.08 16.56
CA GLU A 207 -8.24 -26.92 16.79
C GLU A 207 -8.35 -28.05 15.75
N TRP A 208 -8.05 -27.75 14.48
CA TRP A 208 -8.05 -28.76 13.42
C TRP A 208 -6.95 -29.82 13.60
N LEU A 209 -5.74 -29.41 14.01
CA LEU A 209 -4.63 -30.33 14.29
C LEU A 209 -4.94 -31.24 15.48
N ASP A 210 -5.51 -30.70 16.56
CA ASP A 210 -5.88 -31.46 17.74
C ASP A 210 -6.94 -32.51 17.41
N ASN A 211 -8.01 -32.13 16.71
CA ASN A 211 -9.05 -33.06 16.25
C ASN A 211 -8.48 -34.15 15.33
N TYR A 212 -7.58 -33.78 14.41
CA TYR A 212 -6.95 -34.75 13.51
C TYR A 212 -6.08 -35.77 14.28
N MET A 213 -5.35 -35.32 15.30
CA MET A 213 -4.55 -36.23 16.14
C MET A 213 -5.44 -37.17 16.97
N GLU A 214 -6.56 -36.67 17.50
CA GLU A 214 -7.55 -37.49 18.22
C GLU A 214 -8.17 -38.57 17.32
N GLU A 215 -8.55 -38.22 16.09
CA GLU A 215 -9.07 -39.17 15.10
C GLU A 215 -8.04 -40.27 14.77
N ARG A 216 -6.76 -39.90 14.59
CA ARG A 216 -5.69 -40.85 14.32
C ARG A 216 -5.36 -41.76 15.50
N ALA A 217 -5.47 -41.25 16.72
CA ALA A 217 -5.30 -42.05 17.93
C ALA A 217 -6.42 -43.10 18.06
N ALA A 218 -7.67 -42.71 17.77
CA ALA A 218 -8.82 -43.63 17.79
C ALA A 218 -8.78 -44.69 16.67
N GLU A 219 -8.25 -44.35 15.49
CA GLU A 219 -8.00 -45.30 14.39
C GLU A 219 -6.90 -46.33 14.74
N GLY A 220 -5.89 -45.93 15.51
CA GLY A 220 -4.82 -46.83 15.98
C GLY A 220 -5.28 -47.86 17.02
N GLU A 221 -6.22 -47.49 17.89
CA GLU A 221 -6.79 -48.40 18.91
C GLU A 221 -7.76 -49.43 18.32
N SER A 222 -8.39 -49.13 17.19
CA SER A 222 -9.33 -50.05 16.51
C SER A 222 -8.64 -51.08 15.62
N ALA A 223 -7.40 -50.82 15.15
CA ALA A 223 -6.57 -51.79 14.43
C ALA A 223 -5.90 -52.84 15.34
N GLY A 224 -5.78 -52.56 16.64
CA GLY A 224 -5.21 -53.49 17.64
C GLY A 224 -6.17 -54.55 18.18
N ARG A 225 -7.43 -54.57 17.72
CA ARG A 225 -8.47 -55.48 18.20
C ARG A 225 -9.11 -56.29 17.07
N GLN A 226 -8.29 -56.97 16.28
CA GLN A 226 -8.73 -58.11 15.48
C GLN A 226 -8.18 -59.39 16.13
N GLU A 227 -9.10 -60.06 16.82
CA GLU A 227 -8.93 -61.36 17.47
C GLU A 227 -8.36 -62.39 16.48
N PRO A 228 -7.44 -63.29 16.90
CA PRO A 228 -7.13 -64.45 16.08
C PRO A 228 -8.38 -65.32 16.01
N ALA A 229 -8.95 -65.41 14.80
CA ALA A 229 -9.95 -66.41 14.46
C ALA A 229 -9.39 -67.79 14.81
N GLY A 230 -10.06 -68.44 15.76
CA GLY A 230 -9.85 -69.85 16.04
C GLY A 230 -10.27 -70.70 14.84
N ASP A 231 -9.40 -71.64 14.52
CA ASP A 231 -9.68 -72.95 13.93
C ASP A 231 -8.41 -73.75 14.23
N GLY A 232 -8.41 -74.92 14.88
CA GLY A 232 -9.40 -75.97 14.86
C GLY A 232 -8.66 -77.25 14.45
N TYR A 233 -8.85 -78.30 15.25
CA TYR A 233 -8.38 -79.70 15.12
C TYR A 233 -7.03 -80.09 15.73
#